data_AF-M6VQ64-F1
#
_entry.id   AF-M6VQ64-F1
#
_cell.length_a   1.000
_cell.length_b   1.000
_cell.length_c   1.000
_cell.angle_alpha   90.00
_cell.angle_beta   90.00
_cell.angle_gamma   90.00
#
_symmetry.space_group_name_H-M   'P 1'
#
loop_
_entity.id
_entity.type
_entity.pdbx_description
1 polymer ?
#
loop_
_entity_poly.entity_id
_entity_poly.type
_entity_poly.pdbx_seq_one_letter_code
_entity_poly.pdbx_strand_id
1 'polypeptide(L)'
;MGSMYKEQKKTNKILSEQTKFNSKVAKENFELQNKQNAELERQTLLLEQEQRNREVQKYLRDFIFEMKKFAEEIDSGKYSEIPAYAAARIVKSRIESEDISSQSFEQIQDKEFYSNAIESLDKVLENSSSKAISEGNLYFEKYQNFLKFINRKEVAKDYFTNWGKNFLFTLQPDGTEFKKK
;
A
#
# COMPACT_ATOMS: atom_id res chain seq x y z
N MET A 1 0.98 -78.51 33.48
CA MET A 1 0.39 -77.39 32.71
C MET A 1 0.60 -75.98 33.32
N GLY A 2 1.05 -75.82 34.58
CA GLY A 2 1.13 -74.49 35.23
C GLY A 2 2.32 -73.58 34.85
N SER A 3 3.35 -74.07 34.16
CA SER A 3 4.53 -73.26 33.76
C SER A 3 4.26 -72.40 32.53
N MET A 4 3.70 -73.00 31.48
CA MET A 4 3.39 -72.34 30.20
C MET A 4 2.39 -71.19 30.37
N TYR A 5 1.38 -71.37 31.23
CA TYR A 5 0.39 -70.33 31.52
C TYR A 5 0.99 -69.11 32.24
N LYS A 6 2.00 -69.32 33.09
CA LYS A 6 2.72 -68.22 33.77
C LYS A 6 3.61 -67.44 32.80
N GLU A 7 4.27 -68.12 31.87
CA GLU A 7 5.06 -67.47 30.81
C GLU A 7 4.17 -66.69 29.85
N GLN A 8 3.04 -67.26 29.44
CA GLN A 8 2.08 -66.58 28.56
C GLN A 8 1.52 -65.30 29.19
N LYS A 9 1.23 -65.31 30.50
CA LYS A 9 0.83 -64.10 31.25
C LYS A 9 1.93 -63.04 31.31
N LYS A 10 3.20 -63.43 31.47
CA LYS A 10 4.33 -62.49 31.47
C LYS A 10 4.50 -61.84 30.09
N THR A 11 4.45 -62.64 29.01
CA THR A 11 4.55 -62.13 27.64
C THR A 11 3.41 -61.17 27.31
N ASN A 12 2.16 -61.51 27.67
CA ASN A 12 1.02 -60.62 27.45
C ASN A 12 1.12 -59.30 28.23
N LYS A 13 1.70 -59.32 29.43
CA LYS A 13 1.96 -58.11 30.22
C LYS A 13 2.98 -57.20 29.53
N ILE A 14 4.09 -57.76 29.07
CA ILE A 14 5.14 -57.02 28.34
C ILE A 14 4.58 -56.41 27.05
N LEU A 15 3.83 -57.20 26.26
CA LEU A 15 3.19 -56.71 25.04
C LEU A 15 2.21 -55.56 25.34
N SER A 16 1.39 -55.69 26.39
CA SER A 16 0.46 -54.62 26.77
C SER A 16 1.18 -53.34 27.20
N GLU A 17 2.28 -53.45 27.94
CA GLU A 17 3.09 -52.30 28.36
C GLU A 17 3.77 -51.63 27.16
N GLN A 18 4.31 -52.41 26.21
CA GLN A 18 4.85 -51.90 24.95
C GLN A 18 3.80 -51.19 24.09
N THR A 19 2.59 -51.75 23.96
CA THR A 19 1.51 -51.10 23.21
C THR A 19 1.11 -49.77 23.84
N LYS A 20 1.04 -49.70 25.18
CA LYS A 20 0.74 -48.45 25.91
C LYS A 20 1.85 -47.41 25.72
N PHE A 21 3.12 -47.83 25.81
CA PHE A 21 4.25 -46.95 25.57
C PHE A 21 4.26 -46.41 24.14
N ASN A 22 4.10 -47.27 23.14
CA ASN A 22 4.05 -46.87 21.72
C ASN A 22 2.87 -45.94 21.43
N SER A 23 1.70 -46.19 22.04
CA SER A 23 0.55 -45.28 21.91
C SER A 23 0.83 -43.91 22.53
N LYS A 24 1.54 -43.85 23.67
CA LYS A 24 1.93 -42.59 24.30
C LYS A 24 2.91 -41.81 23.41
N VAL A 25 3.94 -42.47 22.89
CA VAL A 25 4.91 -41.87 21.97
C VAL A 25 4.24 -41.37 20.68
N ALA A 26 3.31 -42.14 20.11
CA ALA A 26 2.58 -41.74 18.91
C ALA A 26 1.73 -40.48 19.15
N LYS A 27 1.07 -40.37 20.31
CA LYS A 27 0.31 -39.16 20.69
C LYS A 27 1.22 -37.95 20.89
N GLU A 28 2.32 -38.13 21.62
CA GLU A 28 3.31 -37.05 21.85
C GLU A 28 3.91 -36.55 20.52
N ASN A 29 4.22 -37.46 19.59
CA ASN A 29 4.71 -37.12 18.26
C ASN A 29 3.66 -36.37 17.43
N PHE A 30 2.39 -36.80 17.48
CA PHE A 30 1.30 -36.12 16.78
C PHE A 30 1.07 -34.70 17.33
N GLU A 31 1.10 -34.54 18.66
CA GLU A 31 1.01 -33.23 19.30
C GLU A 31 2.20 -32.32 18.94
N LEU A 32 3.41 -32.86 18.87
CA LEU A 32 4.59 -32.12 18.44
C LEU A 32 4.48 -31.68 16.98
N GLN A 33 4.02 -32.56 16.09
CA GLN A 33 3.80 -32.26 14.69
C GLN A 33 2.75 -31.15 14.51
N ASN A 34 1.64 -31.20 15.26
CA ASN A 34 0.62 -30.15 15.21
C ASN A 34 1.17 -28.80 15.68
N LYS A 35 2.00 -28.78 16.73
CA LYS A 35 2.66 -27.53 17.18
C LYS A 35 3.62 -26.98 16.12
N GLN A 36 4.38 -27.85 15.46
CA GLN A 36 5.27 -27.44 14.37
C GLN A 36 4.49 -26.88 13.18
N ASN A 37 3.37 -27.51 12.79
CA ASN A 37 2.52 -27.02 11.72
C ASN A 37 1.90 -25.65 12.05
N ALA A 38 1.39 -25.46 13.26
CA ALA A 38 0.83 -24.18 13.69
C ALA A 38 1.88 -23.06 13.71
N GLU A 39 3.12 -23.36 14.10
CA GLU A 39 4.22 -22.39 14.08
C GLU A 39 4.65 -22.07 12.64
N LEU A 40 4.65 -23.06 11.74
CA LEU A 40 4.91 -22.83 10.31
C LEU A 40 3.85 -21.91 9.68
N GLU A 41 2.56 -22.16 9.93
CA GLU A 41 1.47 -21.29 9.45
C GLU A 41 1.63 -19.85 9.97
N ARG A 42 1.99 -19.69 11.24
CA ARG A 42 2.27 -18.37 11.83
C ARG A 42 3.45 -17.68 11.14
N GLN A 43 4.53 -18.40 10.86
CA GLN A 43 5.70 -17.84 10.16
C GLN A 43 5.36 -17.45 8.72
N THR A 44 4.57 -18.26 8.01
CA THR A 44 4.09 -17.92 6.66
C THR A 44 3.28 -16.64 6.67
N LEU A 45 2.34 -16.48 7.61
CA LEU A 45 1.54 -15.26 7.73
C LEU A 45 2.40 -14.02 8.02
N LEU A 46 3.43 -14.16 8.86
CA LEU A 46 4.36 -13.06 9.15
C LEU A 46 5.16 -12.66 7.90
N LEU A 47 5.64 -13.64 7.12
CA LEU A 47 6.38 -13.39 5.88
C LEU A 47 5.52 -12.72 4.82
N GLU A 48 4.27 -13.17 4.63
CA GLU A 48 3.32 -12.53 3.73
C GLU A 48 3.02 -11.09 4.15
N GLN A 49 2.87 -10.85 5.45
CA GLN A 49 2.65 -9.50 5.97
C GLN A 49 3.88 -8.61 5.73
N GLU A 50 5.09 -9.12 5.95
CA GLU A 50 6.33 -8.38 5.70
C GLU A 50 6.50 -8.06 4.20
N GLN A 51 6.13 -8.99 3.30
CA GLN A 51 6.11 -8.74 1.86
C GLN A 51 5.12 -7.64 1.50
N ARG A 52 3.87 -7.71 1.98
CA ARG A 52 2.86 -6.65 1.77
C ARG A 52 3.36 -5.29 2.28
N ASN A 53 3.97 -5.26 3.46
CA ASN A 53 4.52 -4.04 4.02
C ASN A 53 5.64 -3.45 3.12
N ARG A 54 6.53 -4.29 2.59
CA ARG A 54 7.58 -3.86 1.65
C ARG A 54 7.01 -3.29 0.35
N GLU A 55 5.97 -3.91 -0.20
CA GLU A 55 5.30 -3.42 -1.41
C GLU A 55 4.65 -2.05 -1.17
N VAL A 56 3.98 -1.88 -0.03
CA VAL A 56 3.40 -0.59 0.37
C VAL A 56 4.50 0.46 0.53
N GLN A 57 5.61 0.14 1.21
CA GLN A 57 6.72 1.07 1.39
C GLN A 57 7.36 1.49 0.06
N LYS A 58 7.52 0.54 -0.86
CA LYS A 58 7.98 0.84 -2.22
C LYS A 58 7.02 1.77 -2.96
N TYR A 59 5.72 1.47 -2.92
CA TYR A 59 4.69 2.32 -3.52
C TYR A 59 4.73 3.74 -2.95
N LEU A 60 4.81 3.87 -1.63
CA LEU A 60 4.89 5.16 -0.96
C LEU A 60 6.11 5.94 -1.43
N ARG A 61 7.29 5.31 -1.47
CA ARG A 61 8.52 5.95 -1.95
C ARG A 61 8.39 6.48 -3.38
N ASP A 62 7.88 5.65 -4.30
CA ASP A 62 7.65 6.04 -5.69
C ASP A 62 6.64 7.19 -5.78
N PHE A 63 5.57 7.13 -4.99
CA PHE A 63 4.57 8.19 -4.89
C PHE A 63 5.18 9.52 -4.41
N ILE A 64 5.96 9.49 -3.33
CA ILE A 64 6.62 10.67 -2.76
C ILE A 64 7.58 11.30 -3.78
N PHE A 65 8.36 10.47 -4.49
CA PHE A 65 9.28 10.95 -5.51
C PHE A 65 8.55 11.67 -6.66
N GLU A 66 7.46 11.09 -7.16
CA GLU A 66 6.65 11.71 -8.20
C GLU A 66 5.97 13.00 -7.69
N MET A 67 5.39 12.98 -6.49
CA MET A 67 4.75 14.18 -5.92
C MET A 67 5.75 15.33 -5.73
N LYS A 68 6.97 15.02 -5.28
CA LYS A 68 8.06 16.01 -5.20
C LYS A 68 8.37 16.59 -6.56
N LYS A 69 8.57 15.74 -7.57
CA LYS A 69 8.86 16.18 -8.94
C LYS A 69 7.75 17.09 -9.47
N PHE A 70 6.49 16.78 -9.21
CA PHE A 70 5.37 17.65 -9.57
C PHE A 70 5.39 18.97 -8.82
N ALA A 71 5.65 18.96 -7.51
CA ALA A 71 5.76 20.19 -6.72
C ALA A 71 6.89 21.10 -7.26
N GLU A 72 8.07 20.53 -7.57
CA GLU A 72 9.19 21.25 -8.18
C GLU A 72 8.83 21.79 -9.57
N GLU A 73 8.13 21.02 -10.41
CA GLU A 73 7.68 21.48 -11.72
C GLU A 73 6.66 22.63 -11.62
N ILE A 74 5.76 22.60 -10.63
CA ILE A 74 4.80 23.67 -10.38
C ILE A 74 5.50 24.93 -9.90
N ASP A 75 6.42 24.79 -8.94
CA ASP A 75 7.18 25.90 -8.35
C ASP A 75 8.16 26.53 -9.36
N SER A 76 8.61 25.77 -10.36
CA SER A 76 9.49 26.28 -11.42
C SER A 76 8.89 27.40 -12.30
N GLY A 77 7.59 27.72 -12.14
CA GLY A 77 6.91 28.74 -12.95
C GLY A 77 6.64 28.32 -14.39
N LYS A 78 6.84 27.04 -14.72
CA LYS A 78 6.58 26.47 -16.04
C LYS A 78 5.10 26.54 -16.44
N TYR A 79 4.21 26.57 -15.46
CA TYR A 79 2.76 26.66 -15.68
C TYR A 79 2.27 28.07 -15.36
N SER A 80 1.31 28.56 -16.16
CA SER A 80 0.56 29.76 -15.81
C SER A 80 -0.22 29.56 -14.51
N GLU A 81 -0.51 30.66 -13.81
CA GLU A 81 -1.06 30.69 -12.45
C GLU A 81 -2.29 29.78 -12.22
N ILE A 82 -3.32 29.86 -13.08
CA ILE A 82 -4.55 29.05 -12.95
C ILE A 82 -4.24 27.53 -13.01
N PRO A 83 -3.54 27.02 -14.05
CA PRO A 83 -3.09 25.63 -14.08
C PRO A 83 -2.17 25.25 -12.91
N ALA A 84 -1.23 26.11 -12.50
CA ALA A 84 -0.33 25.84 -11.38
C ALA A 84 -1.13 25.61 -10.08
N TYR A 85 -2.12 26.47 -9.80
CA TYR A 85 -3.02 26.33 -8.68
C TYR A 85 -3.83 25.04 -8.72
N ALA A 86 -4.44 24.74 -9.87
CA ALA A 86 -5.23 23.52 -10.04
C ALA A 86 -4.37 22.27 -9.83
N ALA A 87 -3.17 22.24 -10.40
CA ALA A 87 -2.22 21.14 -10.22
C ALA A 87 -1.81 20.99 -8.75
N ALA A 88 -1.46 22.09 -8.07
CA ALA A 88 -1.08 22.07 -6.67
C ALA A 88 -2.19 21.51 -5.78
N ARG A 89 -3.45 21.90 -6.05
CA ARG A 89 -4.61 21.43 -5.31
C ARG A 89 -4.88 19.94 -5.51
N ILE A 90 -4.69 19.42 -6.73
CA ILE A 90 -4.82 17.98 -7.01
C ILE A 90 -3.73 17.19 -6.28
N VAL A 91 -2.47 17.62 -6.41
CA VAL A 91 -1.32 16.95 -5.77
C VAL A 91 -1.52 16.92 -4.26
N LYS A 92 -1.86 18.05 -3.63
CA LYS A 92 -2.11 18.14 -2.19
C LYS A 92 -3.26 17.24 -1.73
N SER A 93 -4.40 17.28 -2.42
CA SER A 93 -5.55 16.42 -2.09
C SER A 93 -5.21 14.93 -2.19
N ARG A 94 -4.31 14.53 -3.10
CA ARG A 94 -3.88 13.14 -3.22
C ARG A 94 -2.97 12.74 -2.07
N ILE A 95 -2.00 13.59 -1.74
CA ILE A 95 -1.11 13.41 -0.58
C ILE A 95 -1.95 13.18 0.68
N GLU A 96 -2.96 14.01 0.90
CA GLU A 96 -3.90 13.87 2.03
C GLU A 96 -4.70 12.57 1.97
N SER A 97 -5.11 12.11 0.78
CA SER A 97 -5.90 10.88 0.62
C SER A 97 -5.12 9.59 0.87
N GLU A 98 -3.80 9.61 0.69
CA GLU A 98 -2.94 8.47 1.01
C GLU A 98 -2.67 8.37 2.53
N ASP A 99 -3.12 9.37 3.33
CA ASP A 99 -2.93 9.45 4.79
C ASP A 99 -1.47 9.21 5.22
N ILE A 100 -0.54 9.72 4.42
CA ILE A 100 0.90 9.52 4.62
C ILE A 100 1.35 10.45 5.73
N SER A 101 1.45 9.91 6.94
CA SER A 101 2.06 10.61 8.05
C SER A 101 3.59 10.71 7.87
N SER A 102 4.20 11.73 8.47
CA SER A 102 5.67 11.85 8.53
C SER A 102 6.39 10.71 9.28
N GLN A 103 5.64 9.84 9.97
CA GLN A 103 6.15 8.62 10.61
C GLN A 103 6.15 7.41 9.66
N SER A 104 5.48 7.49 8.52
CA SER A 104 5.37 6.41 7.54
C SER A 104 6.66 6.17 6.74
N PHE A 105 7.68 6.99 6.97
CA PHE A 105 8.93 7.02 6.21
C PHE A 105 10.02 6.17 6.88
N GLU A 106 10.62 5.27 6.12
CA GLU A 106 11.78 4.47 6.57
C GLU A 106 13.06 5.32 6.71
N GLN A 107 13.17 6.43 5.97
CA GLN A 107 14.38 7.25 5.91
C GLN A 107 14.09 8.73 6.16
N ILE A 108 15.01 9.41 6.85
CA ILE A 108 14.93 10.85 7.16
C ILE A 108 14.84 11.69 5.88
N GLN A 109 15.58 11.30 4.84
CA GLN A 109 15.62 12.02 3.58
C GLN A 109 14.25 12.03 2.89
N ASP A 110 13.52 10.90 2.91
CA ASP A 110 12.19 10.81 2.32
C ASP A 110 11.18 11.70 3.05
N LYS A 111 11.30 11.80 4.38
CA LYS A 111 10.49 12.68 5.21
C LYS A 111 10.74 14.16 4.92
N GLU A 112 12.01 14.57 4.80
CA GLU A 112 12.37 15.96 4.45
C GLU A 112 11.84 16.33 3.06
N PHE A 113 12.01 15.44 2.07
CA PHE A 113 11.47 15.66 0.73
C PHE A 113 9.96 15.83 0.71
N TYR A 114 9.25 14.98 1.44
CA TYR A 114 7.80 15.10 1.55
C TYR A 114 7.38 16.41 2.20
N SER A 115 8.06 16.81 3.27
CA SER A 115 7.75 18.04 4.01
C SER A 115 7.98 19.28 3.13
N ASN A 116 9.08 19.31 2.37
CA ASN A 116 9.38 20.38 1.42
C ASN A 116 8.36 20.43 0.27
N ALA A 117 7.93 19.27 -0.26
CA ALA A 117 6.94 19.21 -1.32
C ALA A 117 5.58 19.79 -0.86
N ILE A 118 5.14 19.47 0.36
CA ILE A 118 3.92 20.05 0.94
C ILE A 118 4.07 21.57 1.08
N GLU A 119 5.20 22.04 1.62
CA GLU A 119 5.43 23.47 1.82
C GLU A 119 5.43 24.25 0.48
N SER A 120 6.04 23.70 -0.57
CA SER A 120 6.02 24.30 -1.91
C SER A 120 4.59 24.37 -2.48
N LEU A 121 3.80 23.30 -2.33
CA LEU A 121 2.40 23.29 -2.78
C LEU A 121 1.57 24.32 -2.01
N ASP A 122 1.77 24.44 -0.70
CA ASP A 122 1.08 25.43 0.13
C ASP A 122 1.39 26.86 -0.31
N LYS A 123 2.67 27.16 -0.59
CA LYS A 123 3.06 28.47 -1.13
C LYS A 123 2.36 28.79 -2.45
N VAL A 124 2.24 27.83 -3.37
CA VAL A 124 1.51 28.04 -4.64
C VAL A 124 0.04 28.34 -4.38
N LEU A 125 -0.59 27.61 -3.47
CA LEU A 125 -2.00 27.79 -3.14
C LEU A 125 -2.26 29.13 -2.43
N GLU A 126 -1.39 29.54 -1.52
CA GLU A 126 -1.48 30.79 -0.75
C GLU A 126 -1.19 32.04 -1.60
N ASN A 127 -0.25 31.95 -2.54
CA ASN A 127 0.15 33.08 -3.39
C ASN A 127 -0.74 33.27 -4.63
N SER A 128 -1.71 32.38 -4.86
CA SER A 128 -2.55 32.41 -6.04
C SER A 128 -3.60 33.52 -5.99
N SER A 129 -3.80 34.21 -7.11
CA SER A 129 -4.83 35.24 -7.26
C SER A 129 -6.25 34.70 -7.06
N SER A 130 -7.19 35.58 -6.68
CA SER A 130 -8.61 35.21 -6.54
C SER A 130 -9.21 34.59 -7.83
N LYS A 131 -8.73 35.03 -9.00
CA LYS A 131 -9.08 34.44 -10.29
C LYS A 131 -8.54 33.02 -10.43
N ALA A 132 -7.26 32.80 -10.11
CA ALA A 132 -6.67 31.47 -10.12
C ALA A 132 -7.37 30.50 -9.17
N ILE A 133 -7.75 30.98 -7.98
CA ILE A 133 -8.50 30.22 -7.00
C ILE A 133 -9.86 29.79 -7.56
N SER A 134 -10.66 30.72 -8.08
CA SER A 134 -12.01 30.41 -8.58
C SER A 134 -11.99 29.48 -9.80
N GLU A 135 -11.23 29.82 -10.84
CA GLU A 135 -11.16 29.02 -12.07
C GLU A 135 -10.45 27.68 -11.82
N GLY A 136 -9.39 27.67 -11.04
CA GLY A 136 -8.65 26.46 -10.71
C GLY A 136 -9.44 25.50 -9.83
N ASN A 137 -10.29 25.99 -8.92
CA ASN A 137 -11.23 25.15 -8.17
C ASN A 137 -12.25 24.47 -9.08
N LEU A 138 -12.77 25.18 -10.08
CA LEU A 138 -13.68 24.58 -11.06
C LEU A 138 -12.99 23.45 -11.84
N TYR A 139 -11.73 23.63 -12.22
CA TYR A 139 -10.92 22.56 -12.83
C TYR A 139 -10.73 21.39 -11.87
N PHE A 140 -10.37 21.65 -10.61
CA PHE A 140 -10.21 20.62 -9.58
C PHE A 140 -11.50 19.81 -9.36
N GLU A 141 -12.66 20.45 -9.30
CA GLU A 141 -13.94 19.77 -9.12
C GLU A 141 -14.27 18.86 -10.31
N LYS A 142 -14.10 19.35 -11.54
CA LYS A 142 -14.27 18.53 -12.76
C LYS A 142 -13.36 17.31 -12.74
N TYR A 143 -12.12 17.52 -12.32
CA TYR A 143 -11.13 16.46 -12.19
C TYR A 143 -11.53 15.42 -11.13
N GLN A 144 -11.96 15.84 -9.95
CA GLN A 144 -12.45 14.94 -8.89
C GLN A 144 -13.67 14.15 -9.34
N ASN A 145 -14.59 14.78 -10.09
CA ASN A 145 -15.75 14.10 -10.67
C ASN A 145 -15.35 13.08 -11.73
N PHE A 146 -14.37 13.40 -12.57
CA PHE A 146 -13.78 12.45 -13.51
C PHE A 146 -13.17 11.25 -12.77
N LEU A 147 -12.37 11.46 -11.72
CA LEU A 147 -11.81 10.38 -10.90
C LEU A 147 -12.88 9.46 -10.30
N LYS A 148 -13.97 10.03 -9.78
CA LYS A 148 -15.12 9.25 -9.29
C LYS A 148 -15.80 8.45 -10.41
N PHE A 149 -15.88 9.00 -11.62
CA PHE A 149 -16.43 8.31 -12.78
C PHE A 149 -15.52 7.17 -13.26
N ILE A 150 -14.20 7.37 -13.29
CA ILE A 150 -13.22 6.36 -13.74
C ILE A 150 -12.81 5.36 -12.66
N ASN A 151 -13.60 5.16 -11.60
CA ASN A 151 -13.32 4.27 -10.46
C ASN A 151 -13.19 2.76 -10.81
N ARG A 152 -12.83 2.42 -12.05
CA ARG A 152 -12.06 1.23 -12.41
C ARG A 152 -10.59 1.49 -12.08
N LYS A 153 -10.17 1.03 -10.90
CA LYS A 153 -8.83 1.18 -10.28
C LYS A 153 -7.63 0.95 -11.23
N GLU A 154 -7.82 0.22 -12.33
CA GLU A 154 -6.78 -0.08 -13.32
C GLU A 154 -6.40 1.11 -14.21
N VAL A 155 -7.33 2.04 -14.49
CA VAL A 155 -7.08 3.17 -15.41
C VAL A 155 -6.39 4.34 -14.71
N ALA A 156 -6.66 4.54 -13.42
CA ALA A 156 -6.10 5.66 -12.66
C ALA A 156 -4.56 5.61 -12.65
N LYS A 157 -3.96 4.44 -12.40
CA LYS A 157 -2.50 4.30 -12.28
C LYS A 157 -1.76 4.72 -13.57
N ASP A 158 -2.25 4.30 -14.73
CA ASP A 158 -1.68 4.63 -16.07
C ASP A 158 -1.93 6.08 -16.48
N TYR A 159 -3.08 6.64 -16.09
CA TYR A 159 -3.41 8.05 -16.36
C TYR A 159 -2.51 9.00 -15.56
N PHE A 160 -2.09 8.58 -14.36
CA PHE A 160 -1.22 9.38 -13.49
C PHE A 160 0.26 9.27 -13.81
N THR A 161 0.76 8.09 -14.20
CA THR A 161 2.15 7.97 -14.68
C THR A 161 2.41 8.83 -15.92
N ASN A 162 1.35 9.24 -16.64
CA ASN A 162 1.38 10.16 -17.76
C ASN A 162 0.77 11.55 -17.43
N TRP A 163 0.62 11.94 -16.16
CA TRP A 163 -0.05 13.19 -15.78
C TRP A 163 0.62 14.44 -16.37
N GLY A 164 1.95 14.52 -16.40
CA GLY A 164 2.66 15.59 -17.11
C GLY A 164 2.34 15.67 -18.62
N LYS A 165 1.99 14.53 -19.24
CA LYS A 165 1.44 14.52 -20.62
C LYS A 165 -0.03 14.93 -20.61
N ASN A 166 -0.85 14.49 -19.67
CA ASN A 166 -2.29 14.82 -19.56
C ASN A 166 -2.55 16.29 -19.21
N PHE A 167 -1.57 17.02 -18.68
CA PHE A 167 -1.60 18.48 -18.54
C PHE A 167 -1.40 19.23 -19.87
N LEU A 168 -0.85 18.54 -20.88
CA LEU A 168 -0.93 18.94 -22.28
C LEU A 168 -2.27 18.54 -22.88
N PHE A 169 -3.28 18.04 -22.15
CA PHE A 169 -4.60 17.75 -22.71
C PHE A 169 -5.65 18.66 -22.09
N THR A 170 -6.49 19.26 -22.92
CA THR A 170 -7.60 20.13 -22.50
C THR A 170 -8.87 19.28 -22.44
N LEU A 171 -9.52 19.23 -21.27
CA LEU A 171 -10.89 18.72 -21.17
C LEU A 171 -11.77 19.58 -22.08
N GLN A 172 -12.41 18.95 -23.05
CA GLN A 172 -13.27 19.64 -24.00
C GLN A 172 -14.50 20.23 -23.27
N PRO A 173 -15.10 21.32 -23.78
CA PRO A 173 -16.19 22.02 -23.09
C PRO A 173 -17.42 21.16 -22.78
N ASP A 174 -17.61 20.08 -23.52
CA ASP A 174 -18.68 19.08 -23.34
C ASP A 174 -18.42 18.09 -22.20
N GLY A 175 -17.20 18.06 -21.65
CA GLY A 175 -16.83 17.23 -20.50
C GLY A 175 -16.65 15.75 -20.82
N THR A 176 -16.69 15.34 -22.09
CA THR A 176 -16.65 13.91 -22.47
C THR A 176 -15.27 13.41 -22.89
N GLU A 177 -14.36 14.30 -23.31
CA GLU A 177 -13.03 13.91 -23.79
C GLU A 177 -11.92 14.88 -23.40
N PHE A 178 -10.70 14.34 -23.24
CA PHE A 178 -9.45 15.10 -23.10
C PHE A 178 -8.69 15.08 -24.43
N LYS A 179 -8.38 16.26 -25.00
CA LYS A 179 -7.59 16.38 -26.25
C LYS A 179 -6.25 17.02 -26.02
N LYS A 180 -5.20 16.50 -26.67
CA LYS A 180 -3.85 17.05 -26.61
C LYS A 180 -3.88 18.49 -27.15
N LYS A 181 -3.29 19.43 -26.42
CA LYS A 181 -2.88 20.76 -26.87
C LYS A 181 -1.90 20.62 -28.03
#